data_AF-A0A5N9FMK8-F1
#
_entry.id   AF-A0A5N9FMK8-F1
#
_cell.length_a   1.000
_cell.length_b   1.000
_cell.length_c   1.000
_cell.angle_alpha   90.00
_cell.angle_beta   90.00
_cell.angle_gamma   90.00
#
_symmetry.space_group_name_H-M   'P 1'
#
loop_
_entity.id
_entity.type
_entity.pdbx_description
1 polymer ?
#
loop_
_entity_poly.entity_id
_entity_poly.type
_entity_poly.pdbx_seq_one_letter_code
_entity_poly.pdbx_strand_id
1 'polypeptide(L)' 'MADLTKDEIRAMGHAVGLEIEDPELTEVMYSLNALLESLDAINPPGLNDVEPLPIILPPA' A
#
# COMPACT_ATOMS: atom_id res chain seq x y z
N MET A 1 7.31 -5.66 -6.06
CA MET A 1 7.42 -5.14 -4.66
C MET A 1 7.43 -6.32 -3.68
N ALA A 2 7.90 -6.15 -2.43
CA ALA A 2 7.87 -7.24 -1.44
C ALA A 2 6.46 -7.39 -0.82
N ASP A 3 6.06 -8.62 -0.52
CA ASP A 3 4.78 -8.92 0.14
C ASP A 3 4.74 -8.36 1.56
N LEU A 4 3.57 -7.87 1.96
CA LEU A 4 3.27 -7.40 3.30
C LEU A 4 2.93 -8.56 4.24
N THR A 5 3.49 -8.51 5.44
CA THR A 5 3.19 -9.41 6.55
C THR A 5 1.95 -8.94 7.33
N LYS A 6 1.32 -9.84 8.10
CA LYS A 6 0.19 -9.50 8.97
C LYS A 6 0.51 -8.35 9.95
N ASP A 7 1.73 -8.29 10.46
CA ASP A 7 2.12 -7.24 11.42
C ASP A 7 2.22 -5.87 10.75
N GLU A 8 2.70 -5.82 9.51
CA GLU A 8 2.72 -4.60 8.70
C GLU A 8 1.30 -4.15 8.35
N ILE A 9 0.42 -5.06 7.95
CA ILE A 9 -0.99 -4.74 7.69
C ILE A 9 -1.69 -4.21 8.95
N ARG A 10 -1.44 -4.81 10.12
CA ARG A 10 -1.98 -4.33 11.39
C ARG A 10 -1.49 -2.91 11.69
N ALA A 11 -0.19 -2.65 11.53
CA ALA A 11 0.38 -1.32 11.73
C ALA A 11 -0.21 -0.27 10.78
N MET A 12 -0.42 -0.62 9.51
CA MET A 12 -1.06 0.25 8.52
C MET A 12 -2.52 0.54 8.87
N GLY A 13 -3.27 -0.46 9.34
CA GLY A 13 -4.62 -0.29 9.86
C GLY A 13 -4.67 0.74 11.00
N HIS A 14 -3.82 0.57 12.02
CA HIS A 14 -3.74 1.51 13.13
C HIS A 14 -3.42 2.94 12.68
N ALA A 15 -2.54 3.11 11.69
CA ALA A 15 -2.16 4.42 11.16
C ALA A 15 -3.34 5.19 10.56
N VAL A 16 -4.38 4.49 10.07
CA VAL A 16 -5.61 5.08 9.55
C VAL A 16 -6.80 4.97 10.52
N GLY A 17 -6.54 4.56 11.77
CA GLY A 17 -7.58 4.44 12.81
C GLY A 17 -8.46 3.20 12.66
N LEU A 18 -7.97 2.15 12.00
CA LEU A 18 -8.66 0.87 11.85
C LEU A 18 -7.96 -0.21 12.69
N GLU A 19 -8.74 -0.86 13.55
CA GLU A 19 -8.33 -2.05 14.29
C GLU A 19 -8.77 -3.29 13.50
N ILE A 20 -7.82 -4.06 12.96
CA ILE A 20 -8.10 -5.22 12.10
C ILE A 20 -7.58 -6.48 12.80
N GLU A 21 -8.48 -7.42 13.04
CA GLU A 21 -8.20 -8.70 13.71
C GLU A 21 -8.40 -9.88 12.75
N ASP A 22 -7.99 -11.08 13.13
CA ASP A 22 -8.31 -12.29 12.36
C ASP A 22 -9.80 -12.67 12.51
N PRO A 23 -10.49 -13.12 11.44
CA PRO A 23 -9.94 -13.52 10.14
C PRO A 23 -9.74 -12.38 9.12
N GLU A 24 -10.31 -11.20 9.34
CA GLU A 24 -10.29 -10.09 8.37
C GLU A 24 -8.86 -9.65 8.03
N LEU A 25 -7.94 -9.68 9.00
CA LEU A 25 -6.53 -9.36 8.81
C LEU A 25 -5.88 -10.24 7.73
N THR A 26 -6.24 -11.52 7.69
CA THR A 26 -5.75 -12.45 6.67
C THR A 26 -6.27 -12.08 5.28
N GLU A 27 -7.55 -11.73 5.17
CA GLU A 27 -8.16 -11.34 3.89
C GLU A 27 -7.60 -10.01 3.36
N VAL A 28 -7.45 -9.02 4.24
CA VAL A 28 -6.85 -7.72 3.90
C VAL A 28 -5.41 -7.90 3.43
N MET A 29 -4.63 -8.76 4.08
CA MET A 29 -3.27 -9.08 3.65
C MET A 29 -3.24 -9.67 2.23
N TYR A 30 -4.10 -10.65 1.92
CA TYR A 30 -4.17 -11.21 0.56
C TYR A 30 -4.60 -10.16 -0.47
N SER A 31 -5.60 -9.34 -0.14
CA SER A 31 -6.08 -8.29 -1.04
C SER A 31 -5.00 -7.26 -1.36
N LEU A 32 -4.26 -6.81 -0.34
CA LEU A 32 -3.20 -5.82 -0.51
C LEU A 32 -1.99 -6.41 -1.27
N ASN A 33 -1.60 -7.65 -1.01
CA ASN A 33 -0.50 -8.28 -1.74
C ASN A 33 -0.85 -8.50 -3.23
N ALA A 34 -2.09 -8.90 -3.54
CA ALA A 34 -2.55 -8.97 -4.93
C ALA A 34 -2.56 -7.60 -5.63
N LEU A 35 -2.89 -6.54 -4.90
CA LEU A 35 -2.80 -5.16 -5.41
C LEU A 35 -1.35 -4.76 -5.68
N LEU A 36 -0.42 -5.08 -4.77
CA LEU A 36 1.00 -4.80 -4.94
C LEU A 36 1.57 -5.52 -6.17
N GLU A 37 1.21 -6.78 -6.40
CA GLU A 37 1.58 -7.52 -7.59
C GLU A 37 1.05 -6.85 -8.87
N SER A 38 -0.20 -6.39 -8.84
CA SER A 38 -0.82 -5.67 -9.96
C SER A 38 -0.12 -4.34 -10.26
N LEU A 39 0.32 -3.61 -9.22
CA LEU A 39 1.08 -2.37 -9.39
C LEU A 39 2.47 -2.61 -9.94
N ASP A 40 3.14 -3.67 -9.48
CA ASP A 40 4.47 -4.07 -9.97
C ASP A 40 4.43 -4.42 -11.46
N ALA A 41 3.31 -4.98 -11.94
CA ALA A 41 3.10 -5.29 -13.35
C ALA A 41 2.96 -4.05 -14.26
N ILE A 42 2.57 -2.88 -13.73
CA ILE A 42 2.40 -1.66 -14.53
C ILE A 42 3.76 -1.07 -14.95
N ASN A 43 4.75 -1.13 -14.04
CA ASN A 43 6.14 -0.65 -14.16
C ASN A 43 6.45 0.14 -15.46
N PRO A 44 5.99 1.40 -15.57
CA PRO A 44 6.08 2.15 -16.81
C PRO A 44 7.54 2.54 -17.10
N PRO A 45 7.97 2.52 -18.37
CA PRO A 45 9.33 2.86 -18.73
C PRO A 45 9.64 4.31 -18.33
N GLY A 46 10.83 4.54 -17.76
CA GLY A 46 11.27 5.86 -17.33
C GLY A 46 10.73 6.33 -15.98
N LEU A 47 9.96 5.52 -15.25
CA LEU A 47 9.43 5.89 -13.92
C LEU A 47 10.54 6.25 -12.93
N ASN A 48 11.65 5.51 -12.96
CA ASN A 48 12.80 5.74 -12.08
C ASN A 48 13.69 6.90 -12.54
N ASP A 49 13.45 7.44 -13.75
CA ASP A 49 14.27 8.48 -14.36
C ASP A 49 13.69 9.88 -14.13
N VAL A 50 12.52 9.99 -13.48
CA VAL A 50 11.81 11.25 -13.25
C VAL A 50 11.66 11.54 -11.75
N GLU A 51 11.85 12.80 -11.35
CA GLU A 51 11.59 13.22 -9.98
C GLU A 51 10.08 13.29 -9.70
N PRO A 52 9.60 12.79 -8.54
CA PRO A 52 8.20 12.90 -8.19
C PRO A 52 7.83 14.37 -7.95
N LEU A 53 6.76 14.83 -8.61
CA LEU A 53 6.24 16.18 -8.39
C LEU A 53 5.50 16.24 -7.04
N PRO A 54 5.84 17.16 -6.13
CA PRO A 54 5.13 17.32 -4.88
C PRO A 54 3.66 17.71 -5.13
N ILE A 55 2.72 17.00 -4.51
CA ILE A 55 1.33 17.45 -4.47
C ILE A 55 1.22 18.55 -3.42
N ILE A 56 1.13 19.81 -3.87
CA ILE A 56 0.88 20.95 -2.98
C ILE A 56 -0.63 21.05 -2.77
N LEU A 57 -1.10 20.59 -1.61
CA LEU A 57 -2.51 20.77 -1.24
C LEU A 57 -2.77 22.26 -0.98
N PRO A 58 -3.83 22.86 -1.58
CA PRO A 58 -4.23 24.22 -1.23
C PRO A 58 -4.65 24.28 0.25
N PRO A 59 -4.50 25.45 0.91
CA PRO A 59 -4.93 25.62 2.30
C PRO A 59 -6.43 25.32 2.44
N ALA A 60 -6.78 24.64 3.54
CA ALA A 60 -8.14 24.27 3.91
C ALA A 60 -9.01 25.48 4.27
#